data_AF-A0A084QZ39-F1
#
_entry.id   AF-A0A084QZ39-F1
#
_cell.length_a   1.000
_cell.length_b   1.000
_cell.length_c   1.000
_cell.angle_alpha   90.00
_cell.angle_beta   90.00
_cell.angle_gamma   90.00
#
_symmetry.space_group_name_H-M   'P 1'
#
loop_
_entity.id
_entity.type
_entity.pdbx_description
1 polymer ?
#
loop_
_entity_poly.entity_id
_entity_poly.type
_entity_poly.pdbx_seq_one_letter_code
_entity_poly.pdbx_strand_id
1 'polypeptide(L)'
;MVAPLSVLYSFVSLLVRLPFQPPCILQGWLALEAIFYLAAYLPYKRYLQRAARHPIPPCRDDRRKLFRRCHSNIPDPVLYLRKWFRDAPEEEIKLENVKEFFRWAFLNTGQHDPAYDEEVEEYIEEMERLLGRKFEPGRGDAKCLRLTLDKVEMSHRSLTWYLIWRKPSLANEYLLSYFGSKDIGVSHTLFRRFFWADNMLWKEDIQDRPATVVLAGKDIVVDTKSIRAYLTGSDNWALGTGNRMEGTRERNELEVLWFPNLDHGQVFDERSTRNRLVEIVRGLCKENIN
;
A
#
# COMPACT_ATOMS: atom_id res chain seq x y z
N MET A 1 13.71 -12.61 17.56
CA MET A 1 14.15 -11.23 17.88
C MET A 1 15.54 -11.29 18.48
N VAL A 2 16.59 -11.02 17.71
CA VAL A 2 18.00 -11.14 18.16
C VAL A 2 18.48 -9.88 18.91
N ALA A 3 18.05 -8.69 18.48
CA ALA A 3 18.53 -7.43 19.06
C ALA A 3 18.15 -7.16 20.53
N PRO A 4 16.90 -7.36 21.00
CA PRO A 4 16.58 -7.14 22.41
C PRO A 4 17.34 -8.08 23.34
N LEU A 5 17.55 -9.33 22.91
CA LEU A 5 18.36 -10.32 23.63
C LEU A 5 19.84 -9.93 23.63
N SER A 6 20.34 -9.38 22.52
CA SER A 6 21.73 -8.89 22.41
C SER A 6 21.98 -7.69 23.32
N VAL A 7 21.04 -6.74 23.40
CA VAL A 7 21.08 -5.61 24.32
C VAL A 7 21.03 -6.08 25.77
N LEU A 8 20.09 -6.96 26.10
CA LEU A 8 19.95 -7.50 27.46
C LEU A 8 21.21 -8.27 27.89
N TYR A 9 21.73 -9.15 27.03
CA TYR A 9 22.95 -9.90 27.29
C TYR A 9 24.15 -8.96 27.48
N SER A 10 24.34 -8.00 26.57
CA SER A 10 25.46 -7.05 26.65
C SER A 10 25.39 -6.24 27.94
N PHE A 11 24.20 -5.77 28.33
CA PHE A 11 23.99 -5.02 29.57
C PHE A 11 24.22 -5.88 30.82
N VAL A 12 23.66 -7.09 30.89
CA VAL A 12 23.83 -8.00 32.04
C VAL A 12 25.27 -8.46 32.18
N SER A 13 25.96 -8.74 31.06
CA SER A 13 27.37 -9.16 31.07
C SER A 13 28.34 -8.09 31.58
N LEU A 14 27.96 -6.80 31.49
CA LEU A 14 28.71 -5.68 32.07
C LEU A 14 28.49 -5.53 33.58
N LEU A 15 27.33 -5.98 34.09
CA LEU A 15 26.93 -5.83 35.49
C LEU A 15 27.26 -7.05 36.35
N VAL A 16 27.22 -8.25 35.76
CA VAL A 16 27.36 -9.52 36.47
C VAL A 16 28.18 -10.51 35.65
N ARG A 17 29.10 -11.24 36.31
CA ARG A 17 29.78 -12.37 35.67
C ARG A 17 28.81 -13.53 35.49
N LEU A 18 28.40 -13.78 34.26
CA LEU A 18 27.53 -14.90 33.91
C LEU A 18 28.26 -16.25 34.02
N PRO A 19 27.59 -17.32 34.50
CA PRO A 19 28.19 -18.64 34.70
C PRO A 19 28.59 -19.32 33.39
N PHE A 20 27.94 -18.96 32.28
CA PHE A 20 28.27 -19.43 30.94
C PHE A 20 28.63 -18.24 30.06
N GLN A 21 29.86 -18.23 29.56
CA GLN A 21 30.34 -17.22 28.62
C GLN A 21 30.40 -17.83 27.21
N PRO A 22 29.64 -17.28 26.24
CA PRO A 22 29.79 -17.66 24.84
C PRO A 22 31.18 -17.26 24.31
N PRO A 23 31.64 -17.84 23.18
CA PRO A 23 32.93 -17.52 22.58
C PRO A 23 33.11 -16.01 22.37
N CYS A 24 34.35 -15.50 22.49
CA CYS A 24 34.64 -14.06 22.38
C CYS A 24 34.12 -13.42 21.08
N ILE A 25 34.15 -14.18 19.97
CA ILE A 25 33.60 -13.74 18.67
C ILE A 25 32.10 -13.47 18.77
N LEU A 26 31.34 -14.35 19.43
CA LEU A 26 29.91 -14.20 19.61
C LEU A 26 29.58 -13.06 20.59
N GLN A 27 30.39 -12.86 21.64
CA GLN A 27 30.24 -11.72 22.54
C GLN A 27 30.44 -10.38 21.81
N GLY A 28 31.51 -10.28 21.01
CA GLY A 28 31.76 -9.10 20.17
C GLY A 28 30.63 -8.86 19.18
N TRP A 29 30.07 -9.92 18.59
CA TRP A 29 28.92 -9.82 17.70
C TRP A 29 27.66 -9.30 18.39
N LEU A 30 27.31 -9.84 19.56
CA LEU A 30 26.15 -9.38 20.34
C LEU A 30 26.30 -7.92 20.77
N ALA A 31 27.52 -7.48 21.11
CA ALA A 31 27.82 -6.09 21.40
C ALA A 31 27.64 -5.19 20.16
N LEU A 32 28.13 -5.60 18.99
CA LEU A 32 27.92 -4.88 17.73
C LEU A 32 26.44 -4.78 17.35
N GLU A 33 25.67 -5.85 17.48
CA GLU A 33 24.22 -5.88 17.26
C GLU A 33 23.50 -4.94 18.23
N ALA A 34 23.89 -4.92 19.50
CA ALA A 34 23.33 -4.02 20.51
C ALA A 34 23.63 -2.54 20.20
N ILE A 35 24.89 -2.22 19.84
CA ILE A 35 25.30 -0.87 19.44
C ILE A 35 24.51 -0.44 18.19
N PHE A 36 24.43 -1.29 17.16
CA PHE A 36 23.66 -1.01 15.95
C PHE A 36 22.18 -0.72 16.28
N TYR A 37 21.56 -1.56 17.11
CA TYR A 37 20.18 -1.38 17.51
C TYR A 37 19.95 -0.04 18.23
N LEU A 38 20.79 0.28 19.22
CA LEU A 38 20.63 1.46 20.07
C LEU A 38 21.07 2.76 19.39
N ALA A 39 22.17 2.76 18.64
CA ALA A 39 22.79 3.96 18.08
C ALA A 39 22.36 4.24 16.63
N ALA A 40 21.98 3.23 15.85
CA ALA A 40 21.52 3.43 14.47
C ALA A 40 20.01 3.23 14.34
N TYR A 41 19.49 2.04 14.69
CA TYR A 41 18.09 1.72 14.42
C TYR A 41 17.11 2.55 15.25
N LEU A 42 17.29 2.70 16.57
CA LEU A 42 16.36 3.47 17.40
C LEU A 42 16.31 4.96 17.04
N PRO A 43 17.44 5.68 16.86
CA PRO A 43 17.41 7.08 16.42
C PRO A 43 16.81 7.23 15.03
N TYR A 44 17.16 6.35 14.09
CA TYR A 44 16.60 6.38 12.74
C TYR A 44 15.09 6.08 12.75
N LYS A 45 14.63 5.10 13.54
CA LYS A 45 13.21 4.83 13.76
C LYS A 45 12.49 6.05 14.31
N ARG A 46 13.03 6.73 15.31
CA ARG A 46 12.43 7.97 15.84
C ARG A 46 12.37 9.07 14.78
N TYR A 47 13.44 9.24 13.99
CA TYR A 47 13.47 10.21 12.90
C TYR A 47 12.37 9.95 11.86
N LEU A 48 12.17 8.70 11.44
CA LEU A 48 11.19 8.34 10.41
C LEU A 48 9.73 8.41 10.90
N GLN A 49 9.49 8.50 12.21
CA GLN A 49 8.13 8.70 12.75
C GLN A 49 7.62 10.14 12.61
N ARG A 50 8.49 11.11 12.24
CA ARG A 50 8.09 12.50 11.96
C ARG A 50 6.88 12.53 11.03
N ALA A 51 5.94 13.44 11.28
CA ALA A 51 4.71 13.56 10.51
C ALA A 51 4.99 13.81 9.01
N ALA A 52 4.07 13.35 8.16
CA ALA A 52 4.12 13.62 6.73
C ALA A 52 4.02 15.13 6.47
N ARG A 53 4.67 15.61 5.41
CA ARG A 53 4.46 16.97 4.91
C ARG A 53 3.34 16.91 3.88
N HIS A 54 2.13 17.25 4.29
CA HIS A 54 0.96 17.20 3.42
C HIS A 54 1.02 18.31 2.37
N PRO A 55 0.66 18.03 1.11
CA PRO A 55 0.44 19.06 0.11
C PRO A 55 -0.74 19.94 0.53
N ILE A 56 -0.84 21.12 -0.08
CA ILE A 56 -2.01 21.99 0.10
C ILE A 56 -3.23 21.23 -0.45
N PRO A 57 -4.29 21.02 0.36
CA PRO A 57 -5.48 20.33 -0.12
C PRO A 57 -6.09 21.07 -1.32
N PRO A 58 -6.59 20.35 -2.35
CA PRO A 58 -7.37 20.94 -3.43
C PRO A 58 -8.58 21.71 -2.88
N CYS A 59 -9.18 22.61 -3.66
CA CYS A 59 -10.38 23.32 -3.21
C CYS A 59 -11.55 22.34 -2.95
N ARG A 60 -12.56 22.79 -2.19
CA ARG A 60 -13.74 21.97 -1.84
C ARG A 60 -14.42 21.37 -3.08
N ASP A 61 -14.53 22.13 -4.17
CA ASP A 61 -15.17 21.67 -5.39
C ASP A 61 -14.41 20.52 -6.06
N ASP A 62 -13.07 20.59 -6.09
CA ASP A 62 -12.26 19.54 -6.69
C ASP A 62 -12.23 18.28 -5.80
N ARG A 63 -12.21 18.45 -4.46
CA ARG A 63 -12.38 17.33 -3.53
C ARG A 63 -13.73 16.64 -3.70
N ARG A 64 -14.81 17.42 -3.85
CA ARG A 64 -16.16 16.91 -4.11
C ARG A 64 -16.24 16.15 -5.44
N LYS A 65 -15.63 16.66 -6.51
CA LYS A 65 -15.55 15.95 -7.80
C LYS A 65 -14.81 14.62 -7.64
N LEU A 66 -13.67 14.63 -6.93
CA LEU A 66 -12.89 13.42 -6.64
C LEU A 66 -13.72 12.41 -5.85
N PHE A 67 -14.39 12.86 -4.78
CA PHE A 67 -15.27 12.05 -3.95
C PHE A 67 -16.34 11.34 -4.77
N ARG A 68 -17.08 12.10 -5.59
CA ARG A 68 -18.14 11.55 -6.45
C ARG A 68 -17.59 10.55 -7.45
N ARG A 69 -16.45 10.86 -8.06
CA ARG A 69 -15.80 9.95 -9.02
C ARG A 69 -15.41 8.63 -8.36
N CYS A 70 -14.83 8.67 -7.15
CA CYS A 70 -14.58 7.47 -6.36
C CYS A 70 -15.90 6.73 -6.05
N HIS A 71 -16.90 7.44 -5.52
CA HIS A 71 -18.19 6.86 -5.13
C HIS A 71 -18.93 6.18 -6.28
N SER A 72 -18.93 6.76 -7.48
CA SER A 72 -19.57 6.16 -8.67
C SER A 72 -18.89 4.89 -9.17
N ASN A 73 -17.66 4.60 -8.72
CA ASN A 73 -16.88 3.44 -9.11
C ASN A 73 -16.72 2.41 -7.97
N ILE A 74 -17.57 2.47 -6.94
CA ILE A 74 -17.59 1.47 -5.86
C ILE A 74 -18.58 0.36 -6.25
N PRO A 75 -18.13 -0.85 -6.61
CA PRO A 75 -19.02 -1.94 -6.99
C PRO A 75 -19.71 -2.57 -5.77
N ASP A 76 -19.00 -2.70 -4.66
CA ASP A 76 -19.50 -3.23 -3.39
C ASP A 76 -19.15 -2.25 -2.25
N PRO A 77 -20.12 -1.46 -1.77
CA PRO A 77 -19.88 -0.44 -0.75
C PRO A 77 -19.56 -1.03 0.63
N VAL A 78 -20.06 -2.22 0.93
CA VAL A 78 -19.80 -2.91 2.19
C VAL A 78 -18.36 -3.41 2.20
N LEU A 79 -17.96 -4.14 1.16
CA LEU A 79 -16.59 -4.63 1.03
C LEU A 79 -15.59 -3.47 0.96
N TYR A 80 -15.92 -2.39 0.24
CA TYR A 80 -15.11 -1.18 0.16
C TYR A 80 -14.79 -0.62 1.56
N LEU A 81 -15.81 -0.40 2.40
CA LEU A 81 -15.59 0.09 3.76
C LEU A 81 -14.80 -0.92 4.57
N ARG A 82 -15.18 -2.19 4.58
CA ARG A 82 -14.46 -3.23 5.35
C ARG A 82 -12.97 -3.24 5.01
N LYS A 83 -12.60 -3.15 3.73
CA LYS A 83 -11.20 -3.09 3.29
C LYS A 83 -10.46 -1.87 3.84
N TRP A 84 -11.09 -0.69 3.82
CA TRP A 84 -10.51 0.51 4.43
C TRP A 84 -10.43 0.45 5.96
N PHE A 85 -11.28 -0.35 6.60
CA PHE A 85 -11.31 -0.63 8.03
C PHE A 85 -10.61 -1.94 8.43
N ARG A 86 -9.63 -2.41 7.64
CA ARG A 86 -8.80 -3.60 7.96
C ARG A 86 -9.61 -4.89 8.13
N ASP A 87 -10.61 -5.06 7.27
CA ASP A 87 -11.57 -6.16 7.26
C ASP A 87 -12.40 -6.27 8.55
N ALA A 88 -12.56 -5.17 9.31
CA ALA A 88 -13.37 -5.13 10.52
C ALA A 88 -14.84 -5.54 10.27
N PRO A 89 -15.53 -6.10 11.29
CA PRO A 89 -16.96 -6.33 11.25
C PRO A 89 -17.73 -5.03 11.04
N GLU A 90 -18.87 -5.09 10.34
CA GLU A 90 -19.66 -3.92 10.00
C GLU A 90 -20.27 -3.23 11.23
N GLU A 91 -20.53 -3.99 12.28
CA GLU A 91 -21.10 -3.54 13.55
C GLU A 91 -20.12 -2.63 14.32
N GLU A 92 -18.83 -2.79 14.07
CA GLU A 92 -17.77 -1.97 14.67
C GLU A 92 -17.51 -0.67 13.87
N ILE A 93 -18.00 -0.57 12.63
CA ILE A 93 -17.83 0.60 11.77
C ILE A 93 -19.01 1.55 11.99
N LYS A 94 -18.85 2.48 12.93
CA LYS A 94 -19.86 3.48 13.31
C LYS A 94 -19.58 4.85 12.71
N LEU A 95 -20.54 5.77 12.89
CA LEU A 95 -20.50 7.11 12.30
C LEU A 95 -19.17 7.84 12.53
N GLU A 96 -18.64 7.84 13.77
CA GLU A 96 -17.39 8.54 14.08
C GLU A 96 -16.16 7.92 13.40
N ASN A 97 -16.16 6.60 13.20
CA ASN A 97 -15.09 5.90 12.50
C ASN A 97 -15.06 6.31 11.02
N VAL A 98 -16.24 6.45 10.39
CA VAL A 98 -16.37 6.87 8.98
C VAL A 98 -16.02 8.34 8.80
N LYS A 99 -16.42 9.22 9.73
CA LYS A 99 -15.99 10.63 9.75
C LYS A 99 -14.46 10.75 9.84
N GLU A 100 -13.82 9.95 10.69
CA GLU A 100 -12.37 9.88 10.81
C GLU A 100 -11.70 9.42 9.50
N PHE A 101 -12.29 8.43 8.81
CA PHE A 101 -11.81 7.98 7.51
C PHE A 101 -11.88 9.09 6.45
N PHE A 102 -13.01 9.78 6.30
CA PHE A 102 -13.15 10.83 5.27
C PHE A 102 -12.28 12.06 5.53
N ARG A 103 -12.08 12.45 6.81
CA ARG A 103 -11.14 13.52 7.17
C ARG A 103 -9.71 13.19 6.75
N TRP A 104 -9.28 11.94 6.94
CA TRP A 104 -7.98 11.51 6.44
C TRP A 104 -7.95 11.49 4.92
N ALA A 105 -8.93 10.82 4.29
CA ALA A 105 -8.93 10.54 2.86
C ALA A 105 -8.95 11.82 2.02
N PHE A 106 -9.86 12.76 2.29
CA PHE A 106 -10.07 13.93 1.43
C PHE A 106 -9.45 15.22 1.98
N LEU A 107 -9.29 15.33 3.31
CA LEU A 107 -8.81 16.55 3.96
C LEU A 107 -7.38 16.42 4.50
N ASN A 108 -6.75 15.24 4.38
CA ASN A 108 -5.39 14.99 4.84
C ASN A 108 -5.18 15.28 6.34
N THR A 109 -6.25 15.32 7.16
CA THR A 109 -6.20 15.68 8.58
C THR A 109 -6.79 14.59 9.46
N GLY A 110 -6.18 14.40 10.63
CA GLY A 110 -6.72 13.57 11.70
C GLY A 110 -7.42 14.37 12.79
N GLN A 111 -7.36 15.70 12.72
CA GLN A 111 -7.99 16.60 13.68
C GLN A 111 -9.36 17.01 13.18
N HIS A 112 -10.28 17.17 14.11
CA HIS A 112 -11.59 17.76 13.83
C HIS A 112 -11.43 19.28 13.71
N ASP A 113 -11.95 19.81 12.61
CA ASP A 113 -12.00 21.24 12.32
C ASP A 113 -13.44 21.56 11.87
N PRO A 114 -14.17 22.41 12.61
CA PRO A 114 -15.56 22.77 12.29
C PRO A 114 -15.75 23.34 10.89
N ALA A 115 -14.70 23.91 10.28
CA ALA A 115 -14.77 24.45 8.92
C ALA A 115 -15.13 23.40 7.85
N TYR A 116 -14.91 22.11 8.13
CA TYR A 116 -15.18 21.02 7.20
C TYR A 116 -16.37 20.14 7.61
N ASP A 117 -17.08 20.44 8.69
CA ASP A 117 -18.15 19.57 9.18
C ASP A 117 -19.27 19.38 8.14
N GLU A 118 -19.69 20.46 7.48
CA GLU A 118 -20.69 20.37 6.39
C GLU A 118 -20.24 19.46 5.24
N GLU A 119 -18.94 19.50 4.88
CA GLU A 119 -18.39 18.68 3.80
C GLU A 119 -18.29 17.21 4.21
N VAL A 120 -17.88 16.94 5.45
CA VAL A 120 -17.80 15.57 5.96
C VAL A 120 -19.19 14.96 6.13
N GLU A 121 -20.18 15.70 6.62
CA GLU A 121 -21.56 15.20 6.72
C GLU A 121 -22.16 14.89 5.34
N GLU A 122 -21.88 15.72 4.33
CA GLU A 122 -22.27 15.41 2.94
C GLU A 122 -21.69 14.08 2.46
N TYR A 123 -20.40 13.81 2.75
CA TYR A 123 -19.77 12.54 2.40
C TYR A 123 -20.38 11.35 3.13
N ILE A 124 -20.77 11.53 4.40
CA ILE A 124 -21.49 10.51 5.15
C ILE A 124 -22.85 10.22 4.50
N GLU A 125 -23.63 11.25 4.18
CA GLU A 125 -24.96 11.08 3.57
C GLU A 125 -24.89 10.36 2.21
N GLU A 126 -23.91 10.69 1.37
CA GLU A 126 -23.70 10.00 0.10
C GLU A 126 -23.29 8.53 0.31
N MET A 127 -22.46 8.23 1.31
CA MET A 127 -22.07 6.86 1.66
C MET A 127 -23.23 6.05 2.26
N GLU A 128 -24.05 6.65 3.14
CA GLU A 128 -25.27 6.01 3.68
C GLU A 128 -26.28 5.69 2.58
N ARG A 129 -26.43 6.61 1.61
CA ARG A 129 -27.27 6.39 0.42
C ARG A 129 -26.77 5.20 -0.41
N LEU A 130 -25.45 5.08 -0.59
CA LEU A 130 -24.83 3.98 -1.32
C LEU A 130 -24.99 2.63 -0.60
N LEU A 131 -24.91 2.63 0.73
CA LEU A 131 -25.12 1.43 1.55
C LEU A 131 -26.61 1.04 1.70
N GLY A 132 -27.53 1.97 1.45
CA GLY A 132 -28.95 1.78 1.72
C GLY A 132 -29.30 1.71 3.20
N ARG A 133 -28.40 2.12 4.10
CA ARG A 133 -28.60 2.16 5.56
C ARG A 133 -27.86 3.32 6.19
N LYS A 134 -28.32 3.75 7.37
CA LYS A 134 -27.62 4.73 8.19
C LYS A 134 -26.56 4.09 9.06
N PHE A 135 -25.52 4.84 9.38
CA PHE A 135 -24.53 4.40 10.36
C PHE A 135 -25.08 4.50 11.78
N GLU A 136 -24.70 3.54 12.62
CA GLU A 136 -25.02 3.63 14.04
C GLU A 136 -24.32 4.85 14.67
N PRO A 137 -24.99 5.58 15.57
CA PRO A 137 -24.38 6.71 16.26
C PRO A 137 -23.26 6.24 17.19
N GLY A 138 -22.25 7.10 17.37
CA GLY A 138 -21.12 6.87 18.26
C GLY A 138 -19.90 6.29 17.56
N ARG A 139 -19.01 5.71 18.37
CA ARG A 139 -17.71 5.17 17.94
C ARG A 139 -17.65 3.69 18.25
N GLY A 140 -17.35 2.87 17.25
CA GLY A 140 -16.99 1.46 17.42
C GLY A 140 -15.48 1.25 17.47
N ASP A 141 -15.08 -0.01 17.63
CA ASP A 141 -13.67 -0.40 17.82
C ASP A 141 -12.86 -0.48 16.52
N ALA A 142 -13.53 -0.37 15.36
CA ALA A 142 -12.89 -0.44 14.06
C ALA A 142 -11.90 0.72 13.83
N LYS A 143 -10.77 0.41 13.18
CA LYS A 143 -9.72 1.38 12.84
C LYS A 143 -9.55 1.46 11.33
N CYS A 144 -9.82 2.63 10.76
CA CYS A 144 -9.50 2.89 9.35
C CYS A 144 -7.99 2.95 9.13
N LEU A 145 -7.58 2.63 7.91
CA LEU A 145 -6.24 2.93 7.42
C LEU A 145 -6.09 4.44 7.27
N ARG A 146 -5.04 5.02 7.85
CA ARG A 146 -4.67 6.43 7.65
C ARG A 146 -3.19 6.56 7.35
N LEU A 147 -2.76 6.09 6.19
CA LEU A 147 -1.34 5.90 5.86
C LEU A 147 -0.45 7.11 6.22
N THR A 148 -0.85 8.32 5.86
CA THR A 148 -0.07 9.54 6.08
C THR A 148 -0.04 10.02 7.54
N LEU A 149 -0.96 9.55 8.38
CA LEU A 149 -1.14 9.99 9.77
C LEU A 149 -0.78 8.90 10.80
N ASP A 150 -0.99 7.65 10.44
CA ASP A 150 -0.71 6.51 11.29
C ASP A 150 0.82 6.38 11.55
N LYS A 151 1.15 5.65 12.60
CA LYS A 151 2.56 5.35 12.92
C LYS A 151 3.15 4.49 11.81
N VAL A 152 4.39 4.80 11.43
CA VAL A 152 5.10 3.99 10.43
C VAL A 152 5.38 2.62 11.05
N GLU A 153 4.77 1.57 10.50
CA GLU A 153 5.03 0.20 10.93
C GLU A 153 6.39 -0.26 10.40
N MET A 154 7.36 -0.43 11.29
CA MET A 154 8.74 -0.78 10.92
C MET A 154 9.22 -1.98 11.72
N SER A 155 9.78 -2.97 11.01
CA SER A 155 10.41 -4.13 11.62
C SER A 155 11.92 -3.95 11.73
N HIS A 156 12.49 -4.29 12.89
CA HIS A 156 13.95 -4.31 13.05
C HIS A 156 14.56 -5.48 12.26
N ARG A 157 15.61 -5.18 11.49
CA ARG A 157 16.47 -6.17 10.82
C ARG A 157 17.83 -6.18 11.52
N SER A 158 18.31 -7.37 11.90
CA SER A 158 19.61 -7.50 12.56
C SER A 158 20.76 -7.10 11.64
N LEU A 159 21.92 -6.79 12.21
CA LEU A 159 23.15 -6.54 11.46
C LEU A 159 23.51 -7.77 10.59
N THR A 160 23.24 -8.98 11.11
CA THR A 160 23.38 -10.23 10.37
C THR A 160 22.56 -10.22 9.07
N TRP A 161 21.34 -9.68 9.10
CA TRP A 161 20.49 -9.59 7.92
C TRP A 161 21.14 -8.71 6.84
N TYR A 162 21.67 -7.54 7.21
CA TYR A 162 22.34 -6.64 6.27
C TYR A 162 23.65 -7.20 5.71
N LEU A 163 24.37 -8.02 6.47
CA LEU A 163 25.64 -8.62 6.03
C LEU A 163 25.46 -9.88 5.17
N ILE A 164 24.39 -10.65 5.42
CA ILE A 164 24.08 -11.89 4.68
C ILE A 164 23.26 -11.62 3.41
N TRP A 165 22.78 -10.40 3.19
CA TRP A 165 21.97 -10.06 2.01
C TRP A 165 22.79 -10.01 0.71
N ARG A 166 23.22 -11.20 0.26
CA ARG A 166 23.70 -11.52 -1.08
C ARG A 166 22.51 -12.16 -1.83
N LYS A 167 22.27 -11.71 -3.07
CA LYS A 167 21.19 -12.04 -4.03
C LYS A 167 20.21 -13.16 -3.62
N PRO A 168 18.90 -12.88 -3.46
CA PRO A 168 17.90 -13.92 -3.27
C PRO A 168 17.80 -14.80 -4.54
N SER A 169 17.85 -16.13 -4.37
CA SER A 169 17.73 -17.12 -5.46
C SER A 169 16.40 -17.89 -5.44
N LEU A 170 15.52 -17.64 -4.46
CA LEU A 170 14.19 -18.25 -4.39
C LEU A 170 13.14 -17.16 -4.16
N ALA A 171 12.18 -17.07 -5.08
CA ALA A 171 11.01 -16.21 -4.98
C ALA A 171 10.05 -16.77 -3.94
N ASN A 172 9.98 -16.12 -2.77
CA ASN A 172 8.92 -16.38 -1.80
C ASN A 172 7.94 -15.19 -1.86
N GLU A 173 6.80 -15.37 -2.54
CA GLU A 173 5.69 -14.42 -2.71
C GLU A 173 5.25 -13.78 -1.38
N TYR A 174 5.07 -14.58 -0.33
CA TYR A 174 4.66 -14.10 1.00
C TYR A 174 5.75 -13.31 1.73
N LEU A 175 7.02 -13.55 1.37
CA LEU A 175 8.14 -12.86 1.98
C LEU A 175 8.19 -11.42 1.44
N LEU A 176 8.02 -11.20 0.13
CA LEU A 176 8.15 -9.87 -0.46
C LEU A 176 7.03 -8.92 -0.05
N SER A 177 5.77 -9.37 0.07
CA SER A 177 4.66 -8.49 0.46
C SER A 177 4.73 -8.11 1.95
N TYR A 178 4.93 -9.09 2.85
CA TYR A 178 5.02 -8.84 4.30
C TYR A 178 6.30 -8.12 4.69
N PHE A 179 7.45 -8.49 4.10
CA PHE A 179 8.74 -7.92 4.46
C PHE A 179 9.14 -6.72 3.62
N GLY A 180 8.59 -6.57 2.41
CA GLY A 180 8.71 -5.36 1.60
C GLY A 180 7.90 -4.22 2.20
N SER A 181 6.64 -4.45 2.61
CA SER A 181 5.83 -3.40 3.25
C SER A 181 6.33 -2.97 4.63
N LYS A 182 7.08 -3.84 5.34
CA LYS A 182 7.71 -3.56 6.64
C LYS A 182 9.20 -3.20 6.54
N ASP A 183 9.72 -3.09 5.31
CA ASP A 183 11.03 -2.51 5.05
C ASP A 183 11.02 -1.03 5.41
N ILE A 184 12.07 -0.57 6.07
CA ILE A 184 12.12 0.78 6.62
C ILE A 184 11.95 1.88 5.56
N GLY A 185 12.47 1.68 4.35
CA GLY A 185 12.35 2.64 3.25
C GLY A 185 10.97 2.61 2.62
N VAL A 186 10.44 1.42 2.37
CA VAL A 186 9.10 1.23 1.79
C VAL A 186 8.02 1.72 2.76
N SER A 187 8.05 1.30 4.03
CA SER A 187 7.10 1.75 5.05
C SER A 187 7.15 3.26 5.22
N HIS A 188 8.34 3.86 5.26
CA HIS A 188 8.46 5.32 5.37
C HIS A 188 7.84 6.01 4.15
N THR A 189 8.08 5.50 2.95
CA THR A 189 7.52 6.06 1.71
C THR A 189 5.99 5.98 1.73
N LEU A 190 5.42 4.81 2.02
CA LEU A 190 3.97 4.61 2.11
C LEU A 190 3.32 5.50 3.17
N PHE A 191 3.93 5.61 4.35
CA PHE A 191 3.31 6.35 5.46
C PHE A 191 3.64 7.84 5.49
N ARG A 192 4.59 8.34 4.69
CA ARG A 192 5.03 9.75 4.75
C ARG A 192 5.08 10.46 3.41
N ARG A 193 5.00 9.73 2.30
CA ARG A 193 5.14 10.28 0.94
C ARG A 193 4.03 9.86 0.00
N PHE A 194 3.28 8.80 0.31
CA PHE A 194 2.18 8.34 -0.53
C PHE A 194 0.88 9.08 -0.18
N PHE A 195 0.48 10.00 -1.04
CA PHE A 195 -0.82 10.67 -0.99
C PHE A 195 -1.71 10.04 -2.05
N TRP A 196 -2.68 9.22 -1.63
CA TRP A 196 -3.46 8.40 -2.56
C TRP A 196 -4.11 9.24 -3.67
N ALA A 197 -4.67 10.41 -3.33
CA ALA A 197 -5.30 11.31 -4.29
C ALA A 197 -4.35 11.79 -5.41
N ASP A 198 -3.06 11.95 -5.12
CA ASP A 198 -2.03 12.37 -6.09
C ASP A 198 -1.44 11.19 -6.87
N ASN A 199 -1.73 9.95 -6.45
CA ASN A 199 -1.17 8.72 -7.03
C ASN A 199 -2.23 7.90 -7.80
N MET A 200 -3.36 8.52 -8.15
CA MET A 200 -4.39 7.90 -8.97
C MET A 200 -4.35 8.41 -10.41
N LEU A 201 -4.55 7.50 -11.34
CA LEU A 201 -4.84 7.78 -12.74
C LEU A 201 -6.17 7.13 -13.08
N TRP A 202 -7.01 7.85 -13.81
CA TRP A 202 -8.25 7.34 -14.34
C TRP A 202 -8.06 6.88 -15.79
N LYS A 203 -8.96 6.02 -16.28
CA LYS A 203 -8.92 5.54 -17.67
C LYS A 203 -8.85 6.72 -18.65
N GLU A 204 -9.64 7.75 -18.38
CA GLU A 204 -9.75 8.94 -19.23
C GLU A 204 -8.45 9.74 -19.29
N ASP A 205 -7.58 9.62 -18.29
CA ASP A 205 -6.30 10.35 -18.24
C ASP A 205 -5.21 9.69 -19.11
N ILE A 206 -5.40 8.42 -19.46
CA ILE A 206 -4.38 7.60 -20.16
C ILE A 206 -4.87 6.99 -21.48
N GLN A 207 -6.17 6.94 -21.75
CA GLN A 207 -6.74 6.30 -22.95
C GLN A 207 -6.26 6.94 -24.26
N ASP A 208 -6.01 8.24 -24.26
CA ASP A 208 -5.56 8.99 -25.45
C ASP A 208 -4.02 9.06 -25.56
N ARG A 209 -3.31 8.22 -24.80
CA ARG A 209 -1.84 8.18 -24.76
C ARG A 209 -1.33 6.80 -25.16
N PRO A 210 -0.12 6.71 -25.73
CA PRO A 210 0.54 5.42 -25.97
C PRO A 210 0.95 4.81 -24.62
N ALA A 211 0.00 4.11 -23.99
CA ALA A 211 0.11 3.50 -22.69
C ALA A 211 -0.40 2.06 -22.73
N THR A 212 0.31 1.19 -22.02
CA THR A 212 -0.08 -0.21 -21.83
C THR A 212 -0.21 -0.46 -20.33
N VAL A 213 -1.36 -0.98 -19.90
CA VAL A 213 -1.60 -1.39 -18.51
C VAL A 213 -1.32 -2.88 -18.36
N VAL A 214 -0.52 -3.26 -17.37
CA VAL A 214 -0.18 -4.66 -17.12
C VAL A 214 -0.80 -5.10 -15.79
N LEU A 215 -1.54 -6.21 -15.81
CA LEU A 215 -2.31 -6.71 -14.67
C LEU A 215 -1.95 -8.18 -14.35
N ALA A 216 -1.82 -8.47 -13.06
CA ALA A 216 -1.56 -9.81 -12.53
C ALA A 216 -2.85 -10.42 -11.97
N GLY A 217 -3.22 -11.63 -12.41
CA GLY A 217 -4.56 -12.18 -12.18
C GLY A 217 -4.82 -12.75 -10.78
N LYS A 218 -3.75 -12.98 -10.01
CA LYS A 218 -3.80 -13.42 -8.61
C LYS A 218 -3.23 -12.37 -7.66
N ASP A 219 -3.24 -11.10 -8.07
CA ASP A 219 -2.73 -9.98 -7.27
C ASP A 219 -3.43 -9.92 -5.90
N ILE A 220 -2.64 -10.00 -4.84
CA ILE A 220 -3.13 -9.96 -3.45
C ILE A 220 -3.38 -8.54 -2.92
N VAL A 221 -2.92 -7.50 -3.63
CA VAL A 221 -2.98 -6.11 -3.21
C VAL A 221 -4.21 -5.42 -3.80
N VAL A 222 -4.48 -5.63 -5.10
CA VAL A 222 -5.57 -4.98 -5.82
C VAL A 222 -6.43 -5.99 -6.57
N ASP A 223 -7.75 -5.72 -6.66
CA ASP A 223 -8.65 -6.53 -7.48
C ASP A 223 -8.47 -6.21 -8.97
N THR A 224 -7.49 -6.87 -9.59
CA THR A 224 -7.14 -6.68 -11.00
C THR A 224 -8.24 -7.13 -11.96
N LYS A 225 -9.19 -7.97 -11.53
CA LYS A 225 -10.33 -8.39 -12.37
C LYS A 225 -11.29 -7.22 -12.54
N SER A 226 -11.65 -6.56 -11.44
CA SER A 226 -12.46 -5.35 -11.47
C SER A 226 -11.78 -4.22 -12.24
N ILE A 227 -10.46 -4.03 -12.07
CA ILE A 227 -9.68 -3.05 -12.85
C ILE A 227 -9.72 -3.39 -14.34
N ARG A 228 -9.50 -4.66 -14.72
CA ARG A 228 -9.55 -5.08 -16.12
C ARG A 228 -10.92 -4.79 -16.73
N ALA A 229 -12.00 -5.15 -16.04
CA ALA A 229 -13.37 -4.89 -16.49
C ALA A 229 -13.63 -3.40 -16.73
N TYR A 230 -13.21 -2.54 -15.78
CA TYR A 230 -13.26 -1.08 -15.90
C TYR A 230 -12.48 -0.56 -17.12
N LEU A 231 -11.23 -1.00 -17.31
CA LEU A 231 -10.38 -0.54 -18.41
C LEU A 231 -10.92 -0.98 -19.77
N THR A 232 -11.42 -2.22 -19.90
CA THR A 232 -11.93 -2.75 -21.17
C THR A 232 -13.41 -2.40 -21.43
N GLY A 233 -14.11 -1.76 -20.48
CA GLY A 233 -15.54 -1.48 -20.60
C GLY A 233 -16.39 -2.75 -20.69
N SER A 234 -15.95 -3.84 -20.05
CA SER A 234 -16.69 -5.10 -20.04
C SER A 234 -17.57 -5.19 -18.81
N ASP A 235 -18.86 -5.43 -18.98
CA ASP A 235 -19.83 -5.59 -17.88
C ASP A 235 -19.61 -6.87 -17.04
N ASN A 236 -18.72 -7.77 -17.48
CA ASN A 236 -18.45 -9.04 -16.82
C ASN A 236 -17.29 -8.92 -15.81
N TRP A 237 -17.61 -8.46 -14.59
CA TRP A 237 -16.74 -8.52 -13.42
C TRP A 237 -16.45 -9.97 -12.98
N ALA A 238 -17.36 -10.89 -13.29
CA ALA A 238 -17.24 -12.32 -13.10
C ALA A 238 -17.12 -13.02 -14.46
N LEU A 239 -16.07 -13.83 -14.62
CA LEU A 239 -15.76 -14.70 -15.76
C LEU A 239 -15.05 -14.03 -16.95
N GLY A 240 -13.83 -14.52 -17.21
CA GLY A 240 -13.04 -14.16 -18.37
C GLY A 240 -11.61 -14.68 -18.32
N THR A 241 -11.43 -15.99 -18.08
CA THR A 241 -10.23 -16.77 -18.46
C THR A 241 -10.09 -16.85 -19.99
N GLY A 242 -10.32 -15.74 -20.69
CA GLY A 242 -10.05 -15.58 -22.10
C GLY A 242 -8.56 -15.32 -22.26
N ASN A 243 -7.84 -16.36 -22.68
CA ASN A 243 -6.46 -16.32 -23.11
C ASN A 243 -6.39 -15.53 -24.43
N ARG A 244 -6.60 -14.21 -24.40
CA ARG A 244 -6.39 -13.36 -25.57
C ARG A 244 -4.89 -13.03 -25.64
N MET A 245 -4.10 -14.06 -25.95
CA MET A 245 -2.85 -13.87 -26.67
C MET A 245 -3.27 -13.66 -28.13
N GLU A 246 -2.82 -12.57 -28.74
CA GLU A 246 -3.12 -12.14 -30.14
C GLU A 246 -4.40 -11.34 -30.37
N GLY A 247 -4.26 -10.28 -31.17
CA GLY A 247 -5.35 -9.68 -31.93
C GLY A 247 -5.37 -8.15 -31.99
N THR A 248 -4.71 -7.61 -33.03
CA THR A 248 -5.04 -6.39 -33.80
C THR A 248 -5.45 -5.11 -33.07
N ARG A 249 -4.59 -4.10 -33.26
CA ARG A 249 -4.68 -2.70 -32.84
C ARG A 249 -5.88 -1.99 -33.48
N GLU A 250 -6.94 -1.73 -32.70
CA GLU A 250 -7.84 -0.61 -32.98
C GLU A 250 -7.21 0.68 -32.41
N ARG A 251 -7.31 1.78 -33.15
CA ARG A 251 -6.43 2.96 -32.98
C ARG A 251 -6.66 3.77 -31.70
N ASN A 252 -7.66 3.42 -30.86
CA ASN A 252 -8.09 4.20 -29.69
C ASN A 252 -8.38 3.34 -28.43
N GLU A 253 -8.05 2.04 -28.41
CA GLU A 253 -8.25 1.23 -27.21
C GLU A 253 -6.99 1.14 -26.37
N LEU A 254 -7.12 1.43 -25.06
CA LEU A 254 -6.06 1.27 -24.08
C LEU A 254 -5.61 -0.20 -24.04
N GLU A 255 -4.32 -0.45 -24.29
CA GLU A 255 -3.79 -1.81 -24.29
C GLU A 255 -3.71 -2.35 -22.86
N VAL A 256 -4.35 -3.50 -22.61
CA VAL A 256 -4.32 -4.18 -21.31
C VAL A 256 -3.69 -5.57 -21.45
N LEU A 257 -2.50 -5.76 -20.87
CA LEU A 257 -1.83 -7.04 -20.79
C LEU A 257 -2.23 -7.76 -19.50
N TRP A 258 -2.64 -9.02 -19.63
CA TRP A 258 -3.14 -9.83 -18.51
C TRP A 258 -2.30 -11.09 -18.28
N PHE A 259 -1.81 -11.26 -17.05
CA PHE A 259 -1.09 -12.45 -16.62
C PHE A 259 -1.93 -13.24 -15.59
N PRO A 260 -2.70 -14.28 -16.00
CA PRO A 260 -3.73 -14.89 -15.17
C PRO A 260 -3.22 -15.57 -13.90
N ASN A 261 -1.96 -16.03 -13.90
CA ASN A 261 -1.40 -16.87 -12.86
C ASN A 261 -0.37 -16.18 -11.97
N LEU A 262 -0.10 -14.89 -12.22
CA LEU A 262 0.90 -14.13 -11.48
C LEU A 262 0.25 -13.35 -10.32
N ASP A 263 0.99 -13.22 -9.23
CA ASP A 263 0.76 -12.27 -8.13
C ASP A 263 1.45 -10.92 -8.42
N HIS A 264 1.18 -9.91 -7.57
CA HIS A 264 1.48 -8.48 -7.70
C HIS A 264 2.88 -8.15 -8.26
N GLY A 265 3.92 -8.85 -7.78
CA GLY A 265 5.31 -8.60 -8.17
C GLY A 265 5.91 -9.62 -9.13
N GLN A 266 5.24 -10.74 -9.39
CA GLN A 266 5.85 -11.91 -10.03
C GLN A 266 6.16 -11.71 -11.51
N VAL A 267 5.59 -10.69 -12.14
CA VAL A 267 5.92 -10.33 -13.53
C VAL A 267 7.43 -10.07 -13.71
N PHE A 268 8.14 -9.71 -12.65
CA PHE A 268 9.58 -9.47 -12.66
C PHE A 268 10.45 -10.69 -12.39
N ASP A 269 9.89 -11.85 -12.04
CA ASP A 269 10.68 -13.00 -11.58
C ASP A 269 11.25 -13.83 -12.72
N GLU A 270 10.44 -14.12 -13.74
CA GLU A 270 10.86 -14.92 -14.89
C GLU A 270 11.46 -14.07 -16.02
N ARG A 271 12.41 -14.65 -16.76
CA ARG A 271 13.00 -13.97 -17.93
C ARG A 271 11.98 -13.75 -19.05
N SER A 272 11.09 -14.72 -19.26
CA SER A 272 10.00 -14.68 -20.24
C SER A 272 9.07 -13.49 -20.01
N THR A 273 8.54 -13.35 -18.79
CA THR A 273 7.63 -12.27 -18.41
C THR A 273 8.31 -10.91 -18.44
N ARG A 274 9.55 -10.80 -17.93
CA ARG A 274 10.35 -9.56 -18.03
C ARG A 274 10.62 -9.16 -19.48
N ASN A 275 10.98 -10.10 -20.34
CA ASN A 275 11.24 -9.81 -21.75
C ASN A 275 9.98 -9.24 -22.43
N ARG A 276 8.80 -9.73 -22.07
CA ARG A 276 7.53 -9.20 -22.59
C ARG A 276 7.33 -7.73 -22.22
N LEU A 277 7.63 -7.33 -20.97
CA LEU A 277 7.60 -5.92 -20.56
C LEU A 277 8.60 -5.07 -21.35
N VAL A 278 9.81 -5.58 -21.56
CA VAL A 278 10.86 -4.89 -22.33
C VAL A 278 10.43 -4.68 -23.78
N GLU A 279 9.77 -5.66 -24.40
CA GLU A 279 9.23 -5.54 -25.76
C GLU A 279 8.18 -4.43 -25.87
N ILE A 280 7.26 -4.35 -24.91
CA ILE A 280 6.22 -3.32 -24.87
C ILE A 280 6.84 -1.93 -24.75
N VAL A 281 7.74 -1.73 -23.77
CA VAL A 281 8.42 -0.45 -23.59
C VAL A 281 9.21 -0.06 -24.85
N ARG A 282 9.91 -1.01 -25.48
CA ARG A 282 10.61 -0.76 -26.75
C ARG A 282 9.65 -0.38 -27.88
N GLY A 283 8.46 -0.98 -27.93
CA GLY A 283 7.40 -0.62 -28.88
C GLY A 283 6.95 0.82 -28.69
N LEU A 284 6.55 1.18 -27.46
CA LEU A 284 6.09 2.53 -27.11
C LEU A 284 7.16 3.60 -27.38
N CYS A 285 8.43 3.32 -27.11
CA CYS A 285 9.52 4.26 -27.40
C CYS A 285 9.73 4.48 -28.90
N LYS A 286 9.53 3.46 -29.74
CA LYS A 286 9.70 3.59 -31.20
C LYS A 286 8.56 4.37 -31.84
N GLU A 287 7.34 4.20 -31.34
CA GLU A 287 6.17 4.92 -31.85
C GLU A 287 6.20 6.41 -31.55
N ASN A 288 6.88 6.83 -30.47
CA ASN A 288 7.02 8.24 -30.08
C ASN A 288 8.16 8.99 -30.81
N ILE A 289 8.96 8.31 -31.64
CA ILE A 289 10.09 8.92 -32.37
C ILE A 289 9.69 9.29 -33.83
N ASN A 290 8.55 8.80 -34.32
CA ASN A 290 8.00 9.11 -35.64
C ASN A 290 6.80 10.06 -35.53
#